data_AF-A0A9D0XQU5-F1
#
_entry.id   AF-A0A9D0XQU5-F1
#
_cell.length_a   1.000
_cell.length_b   1.000
_cell.length_c   1.000
_cell.angle_alpha   90.00
_cell.angle_beta   90.00
_cell.angle_gamma   90.00
#
_symmetry.space_group_name_H-M   'P 1'
#
loop_
_entity.id
_entity.type
_entity.pdbx_description
1 polymer ?
#
loop_
_entity_poly.entity_id
_entity_poly.type
_entity_poly.pdbx_seq_one_letter_code
_entity_poly.pdbx_strand_id
1 'polypeptide(L)'
;MTRGEQTRERILEAAEVCFARNGYDGTGVAEICQRAGVTKGGFYHHFPSKQALFLELLERWLETLDEQLAGLRAEAGSVPETLSMMAGMAGRILEEGRGRLPMFLEFWSQAARDPAIWRRTIAPYRRYRAFFTGLIESGIAEGTLRPVDPEAVAGVLVSLAVGVMMQGLMDPQGADWGKVVEEGVRLILSALEDEKRRDAENAEISP
;
A
#
# COMPACT_ATOMS: atom_id res chain seq x y z
N MET A 1 -2.08 17.38 -22.82
CA MET A 1 -1.41 18.02 -21.68
C MET A 1 -0.94 19.41 -22.03
N THR A 2 -1.24 20.39 -21.19
CA THR A 2 -0.72 21.77 -21.27
C THR A 2 0.78 21.81 -20.92
N ARG A 3 1.44 22.93 -21.23
CA ARG A 3 2.86 23.14 -20.88
C ARG A 3 3.09 23.13 -19.36
N GLY A 4 2.11 23.61 -18.59
CA GLY A 4 2.13 23.57 -17.13
C GLY A 4 2.06 22.14 -16.59
N GLU A 5 1.17 21.31 -17.13
CA GLU A 5 1.05 19.89 -16.77
C GLU A 5 2.34 19.11 -17.10
N GLN A 6 2.94 19.33 -18.27
CA GLN A 6 4.21 18.68 -18.63
C GLN A 6 5.36 19.06 -17.69
N THR A 7 5.42 20.32 -17.26
CA THR A 7 6.43 20.79 -16.31
C THR A 7 6.22 20.15 -14.94
N ARG A 8 4.97 20.08 -14.52
CA ARG A 8 4.57 19.45 -13.26
C ARG A 8 4.96 17.97 -13.23
N GLU A 9 4.71 17.22 -14.30
CA GLU A 9 5.12 15.81 -14.37
C GLU A 9 6.62 15.62 -14.34
N ARG A 10 7.39 16.44 -15.06
CA ARG A 10 8.86 16.41 -14.97
C ARG A 10 9.38 16.62 -13.56
N ILE A 11 8.71 17.45 -12.76
CA ILE A 11 9.08 17.67 -11.36
C ILE A 11 8.80 16.42 -10.53
N LEU A 12 7.66 15.76 -10.73
CA LEU A 12 7.28 14.53 -10.04
C LEU A 12 8.23 13.37 -10.36
N GLU A 13 8.49 13.13 -11.65
CA GLU A 13 9.44 12.11 -12.11
C GLU A 13 10.85 12.35 -11.56
N ALA A 14 11.31 13.60 -11.58
CA ALA A 14 12.62 13.96 -11.03
C ALA A 14 12.69 13.73 -9.52
N ALA A 15 11.65 14.11 -8.80
CA ALA A 15 11.58 13.95 -7.35
C ALA A 15 11.57 12.48 -6.96
N GLU A 16 10.81 11.64 -7.66
CA GLU A 16 10.76 10.21 -7.41
C GLU A 16 12.15 9.58 -7.50
N VAL A 17 12.91 9.90 -8.55
CA VAL A 17 14.27 9.36 -8.71
C VAL A 17 15.23 9.90 -7.65
N CYS A 18 15.16 11.20 -7.33
CA CYS A 18 16.01 11.78 -6.30
C CYS A 18 15.74 11.16 -4.93
N PHE A 19 14.47 11.03 -4.55
CA PHE A 19 14.08 10.45 -3.28
C PHE A 19 14.42 8.97 -3.18
N ALA A 20 14.24 8.19 -4.25
CA ALA A 20 14.61 6.77 -4.27
C ALA A 20 16.12 6.57 -4.08
N ARG A 21 16.95 7.54 -4.50
CA ARG A 21 18.40 7.48 -4.38
C ARG A 21 18.93 7.98 -3.04
N ASN A 22 18.43 9.12 -2.56
CA ASN A 22 19.01 9.85 -1.43
C ASN A 22 18.11 9.87 -0.17
N GLY A 23 16.92 9.26 -0.23
CA GLY A 23 15.89 9.43 0.79
C GLY A 23 15.18 10.79 0.70
N TYR A 24 14.15 10.97 1.53
CA TYR A 24 13.40 12.23 1.55
C TYR A 24 14.27 13.37 2.11
N ASP A 25 14.98 13.15 3.22
CA ASP A 25 15.80 14.17 3.88
C ASP A 25 17.06 14.53 3.10
N GLY A 26 17.70 13.54 2.47
CA GLY A 26 18.89 13.74 1.65
C GLY A 26 18.62 14.46 0.32
N THR A 27 17.35 14.65 -0.05
CA THR A 27 16.97 15.32 -1.30
C THR A 27 16.57 16.77 -1.08
N GLY A 28 17.26 17.69 -1.77
CA GLY A 28 16.94 19.11 -1.78
C GLY A 28 16.09 19.55 -2.97
N VAL A 29 15.26 20.59 -2.80
CA VAL A 29 14.46 21.19 -3.90
C VAL A 29 15.35 21.61 -5.08
N ALA A 30 16.56 22.08 -4.82
CA ALA A 30 17.51 22.47 -5.87
C ALA A 30 17.94 21.29 -6.76
N GLU A 31 18.17 20.12 -6.17
CA GLU A 31 18.54 18.89 -6.89
C GLU A 31 17.37 18.43 -7.79
N ILE A 32 16.15 18.45 -7.24
CA ILE A 32 14.92 18.14 -8.00
C ILE A 32 14.77 19.10 -9.17
N CYS A 33 14.93 20.41 -8.94
CA CYS A 33 14.84 21.43 -10.00
C CYS A 33 15.87 21.20 -11.10
N GLN A 34 17.12 20.89 -10.72
CA GLN A 34 18.20 20.63 -11.67
C GLN A 34 17.86 19.42 -12.54
N ARG A 35 17.41 18.32 -11.93
CA ARG A 35 17.03 17.09 -12.65
C ARG A 35 15.79 17.30 -13.53
N ALA A 36 14.80 17.99 -13.01
CA ALA A 36 13.57 18.31 -13.73
C ALA A 36 13.78 19.37 -14.82
N GLY A 37 14.94 20.03 -14.88
CA GLY A 37 15.23 21.12 -15.83
C GLY A 37 14.35 22.35 -15.66
N VAL A 38 14.03 22.70 -14.41
CA VAL A 38 13.17 23.86 -14.06
C VAL A 38 13.87 24.79 -13.07
N THR A 39 13.40 26.03 -12.95
CA THR A 39 13.87 26.96 -11.91
C THR A 39 13.15 26.70 -10.59
N LYS A 40 13.72 27.18 -9.46
CA LYS A 40 13.02 27.15 -8.16
C LYS A 40 11.67 27.88 -8.21
N GLY A 41 11.58 29.00 -8.93
CA GLY A 41 10.32 29.72 -9.12
C GLY A 41 9.28 28.86 -9.86
N GLY A 42 9.70 28.14 -10.90
CA GLY A 42 8.85 27.18 -11.61
C GLY A 42 8.41 26.01 -10.72
N PHE A 43 9.30 25.50 -9.86
CA PHE A 43 8.93 24.50 -8.86
C PHE A 43 7.83 25.00 -7.92
N TYR A 44 8.05 26.16 -7.27
CA TYR A 44 7.12 26.69 -6.27
C TYR A 44 5.79 27.18 -6.87
N HIS A 45 5.73 27.40 -8.18
CA HIS A 45 4.49 27.63 -8.89
C HIS A 45 3.58 26.39 -8.90
N HIS A 46 4.17 25.19 -8.99
CA HIS A 46 3.43 23.92 -9.03
C HIS A 46 3.28 23.27 -7.65
N PHE A 47 4.30 23.36 -6.81
CA PHE A 47 4.35 22.69 -5.51
C PHE A 47 4.75 23.69 -4.41
N PRO A 48 3.88 23.97 -3.43
CA PRO A 48 4.18 24.96 -2.39
C PRO A 48 5.32 24.51 -1.46
N SER A 49 5.68 23.22 -1.44
CA SER A 49 6.81 22.68 -0.69
C SER A 49 7.27 21.32 -1.22
N LYS A 50 8.47 20.89 -0.82
CA LYS A 50 8.97 19.51 -1.02
C LYS A 50 8.01 18.47 -0.43
N GLN A 51 7.40 18.79 0.71
CA GLN A 51 6.43 17.93 1.38
C GLN A 51 5.14 17.77 0.55
N ALA A 52 4.64 18.85 -0.05
CA ALA A 52 3.44 18.79 -0.89
C ALA A 52 3.68 17.90 -2.12
N LEU A 53 4.85 18.03 -2.74
CA LEU A 53 5.28 17.15 -3.83
C LEU A 53 5.35 15.68 -3.41
N PHE A 54 5.95 15.41 -2.25
CA PHE A 54 6.05 14.05 -1.73
C PHE A 54 4.68 13.43 -1.44
N LEU A 55 3.78 14.19 -0.81
CA LEU A 55 2.41 13.75 -0.51
C LEU A 55 1.66 13.34 -1.77
N GLU A 56 1.88 14.05 -2.86
CA GLU A 56 1.26 13.71 -4.13
C GLU A 56 1.87 12.46 -4.77
N LEU A 57 3.19 12.27 -4.69
CA LEU A 57 3.81 11.01 -5.13
C LEU A 57 3.24 9.81 -4.34
N LEU A 58 3.05 9.99 -3.03
CA LEU A 58 2.39 9.01 -2.18
C LEU A 58 0.95 8.75 -2.65
N GLU A 59 0.16 9.80 -2.87
CA GLU A 59 -1.23 9.68 -3.33
C GLU A 59 -1.34 8.90 -4.64
N ARG A 60 -0.52 9.22 -5.65
CA ARG A 60 -0.49 8.52 -6.95
C ARG A 60 -0.13 7.04 -6.82
N TRP A 61 0.84 6.73 -5.97
CA TRP A 61 1.23 5.35 -5.73
C TRP A 61 0.08 4.56 -5.08
N LEU A 62 -0.62 5.17 -4.12
CA LEU A 62 -1.76 4.53 -3.47
C LEU A 62 -2.97 4.43 -4.40
N GLU A 63 -3.20 5.40 -5.30
CA GLU A 63 -4.22 5.30 -6.36
C GLU A 63 -3.94 4.11 -7.27
N THR A 64 -2.68 3.93 -7.69
CA THR A 64 -2.28 2.76 -8.50
C THR A 64 -2.52 1.44 -7.76
N LEU A 65 -2.22 1.40 -6.46
CA LEU A 65 -2.51 0.23 -5.64
C LEU A 65 -4.02 0.00 -5.49
N ASP A 66 -4.81 1.05 -5.29
CA ASP A 66 -6.27 0.93 -5.15
C ASP A 66 -6.91 0.40 -6.45
N GLU A 67 -6.45 0.84 -7.62
CA GLU A 67 -6.87 0.31 -8.91
C GLU A 67 -6.56 -1.19 -9.05
N GLN A 68 -5.37 -1.62 -8.63
CA GLN A 68 -4.99 -3.04 -8.65
C GLN A 68 -5.88 -3.87 -7.72
N LEU A 69 -6.10 -3.40 -6.49
CA LEU A 69 -6.94 -4.06 -5.50
C LEU A 69 -8.40 -4.14 -5.94
N ALA A 70 -8.92 -3.08 -6.57
CA ALA A 70 -10.26 -3.07 -7.15
C ALA A 70 -10.39 -4.05 -8.31
N GLY A 71 -9.38 -4.14 -9.18
CA GLY A 71 -9.32 -5.13 -10.25
C GLY A 71 -9.40 -6.56 -9.73
N LEU A 72 -8.59 -6.90 -8.72
CA LEU A 72 -8.64 -8.22 -8.07
C LEU A 72 -10.03 -8.53 -7.49
N ARG A 73 -10.67 -7.56 -6.84
CA ARG A 73 -12.01 -7.75 -6.28
C ARG A 73 -13.06 -8.00 -7.37
N ALA A 74 -12.92 -7.37 -8.53
CA ALA A 74 -13.83 -7.54 -9.65
C ALA A 74 -13.65 -8.92 -10.34
N GLU A 75 -12.44 -9.48 -10.32
CA GLU A 75 -12.13 -10.79 -10.89
C GLU A 75 -12.49 -11.95 -9.95
N ALA A 76 -12.35 -11.76 -8.64
CA ALA A 76 -12.60 -12.79 -7.64
C ALA A 76 -14.10 -13.08 -7.44
N GLY A 77 -14.45 -14.36 -7.34
CA GLY A 77 -15.80 -14.83 -7.04
C GLY A 77 -16.20 -14.68 -5.57
N SER A 78 -15.25 -14.45 -4.66
CA SER A 78 -15.52 -14.29 -3.23
C SER A 78 -14.49 -13.41 -2.51
N VAL A 79 -14.82 -12.98 -1.28
CA VAL A 79 -13.87 -12.24 -0.43
C VAL A 79 -12.63 -13.06 -0.02
N PRO A 80 -12.73 -14.34 0.40
CA PRO A 80 -11.54 -15.17 0.65
C PRO A 80 -10.60 -15.27 -0.56
N GLU A 81 -11.16 -15.43 -1.76
CA GLU A 81 -10.39 -15.45 -3.01
C GLU A 81 -9.73 -14.10 -3.28
N THR A 82 -10.47 -12.99 -3.10
CA THR A 82 -9.93 -11.62 -3.21
C THR A 82 -8.71 -11.45 -2.31
N LEU A 83 -8.82 -11.80 -1.02
CA LEU A 83 -7.73 -11.69 -0.05
C LEU A 83 -6.53 -12.58 -0.41
N SER A 84 -6.78 -13.78 -0.93
CA SER A 84 -5.72 -14.69 -1.39
C SER A 84 -4.98 -14.14 -2.61
N MET A 85 -5.70 -13.59 -3.59
CA MET A 85 -5.10 -12.94 -4.76
C MET A 85 -4.28 -11.71 -4.36
N MET A 86 -4.79 -10.89 -3.43
CA MET A 86 -4.05 -9.75 -2.87
C MET A 86 -2.75 -10.19 -2.19
N ALA A 87 -2.79 -11.29 -1.44
CA ALA A 87 -1.61 -11.84 -0.79
C ALA A 87 -0.55 -12.29 -1.80
N GLY A 88 -0.96 -12.94 -2.90
CA GLY A 88 -0.06 -13.35 -3.98
C GLY A 88 0.59 -12.17 -4.75
N MET A 89 0.01 -10.97 -4.68
CA MET A 89 0.64 -9.76 -5.23
C MET A 89 1.69 -9.14 -4.30
N ALA A 90 1.67 -9.46 -3.01
CA ALA A 90 2.50 -8.78 -2.02
C ALA A 90 4.00 -8.90 -2.31
N GLY A 91 4.47 -10.05 -2.79
CA GLY A 91 5.87 -10.22 -3.20
C GLY A 91 6.27 -9.24 -4.30
N ARG A 92 5.45 -9.13 -5.35
CA ARG A 92 5.68 -8.20 -6.47
C ARG A 92 5.67 -6.74 -6.00
N ILE A 93 4.71 -6.37 -5.17
CA ILE A 93 4.59 -5.01 -4.61
C ILE A 93 5.84 -4.67 -3.77
N LEU A 94 6.35 -5.62 -2.98
CA LEU A 94 7.57 -5.42 -2.20
C LEU A 94 8.81 -5.26 -3.10
N GLU A 95 8.92 -6.05 -4.17
CA GLU A 95 10.01 -5.96 -5.13
C GLU A 95 9.99 -4.65 -5.93
N GLU A 96 8.86 -4.33 -6.56
CA GLU A 96 8.65 -3.08 -7.32
C GLU A 96 8.77 -1.85 -6.40
N GLY A 97 8.36 -2.01 -5.15
CA GLY A 97 8.40 -0.98 -4.12
C GLY A 97 9.75 -0.76 -3.45
N ARG A 98 10.80 -1.58 -3.69
CA ARG A 98 12.08 -1.51 -2.94
C ARG A 98 12.70 -0.10 -2.88
N GLY A 99 12.51 0.73 -3.90
CA GLY A 99 13.00 2.13 -3.90
C GLY A 99 12.04 3.16 -3.30
N ARG A 100 10.73 2.85 -3.22
CA ARG A 100 9.67 3.76 -2.77
C ARG A 100 9.26 3.53 -1.31
N LEU A 101 9.20 2.26 -0.88
CA LEU A 101 8.80 1.86 0.47
C LEU A 101 9.69 2.43 1.59
N PRO A 102 11.03 2.43 1.49
CA PRO A 102 11.90 3.05 2.51
C PRO A 102 11.59 4.54 2.71
N MET A 103 11.33 5.24 1.61
CA MET A 103 11.01 6.67 1.58
C MET A 103 9.69 6.97 2.32
N PHE A 104 8.67 6.14 2.10
CA PHE A 104 7.39 6.27 2.80
C PHE A 104 7.49 5.96 4.29
N LEU A 105 8.29 4.96 4.67
CA LEU A 105 8.53 4.62 6.06
C LEU A 105 9.32 5.70 6.80
N GLU A 106 10.36 6.28 6.18
CA GLU A 106 11.08 7.44 6.70
C GLU A 106 10.11 8.59 6.96
N PHE A 107 9.24 8.87 5.99
CA PHE A 107 8.24 9.91 6.12
C PHE A 107 7.18 9.62 7.19
N TRP A 108 6.70 8.38 7.35
CA TRP A 108 5.80 8.00 8.44
C TRP A 108 6.46 8.14 9.81
N SER A 109 7.74 7.78 9.94
CA SER A 109 8.52 7.98 11.16
C SER A 109 8.62 9.47 11.53
N GLN A 110 8.83 10.35 10.53
CA GLN A 110 8.81 11.79 10.72
C GLN A 110 7.42 12.31 11.09
N ALA A 111 6.38 11.84 10.38
CA ALA A 111 5.00 12.20 10.64
C ALA A 111 4.58 11.84 12.07
N ALA A 112 5.00 10.69 12.60
CA ALA A 112 4.73 10.30 13.98
C ALA A 112 5.32 11.28 15.02
N ARG A 113 6.34 12.07 14.64
CA ARG A 113 6.97 13.08 15.49
C ARG A 113 6.39 14.49 15.32
N ASP A 114 5.61 14.74 14.26
CA ASP A 114 4.97 16.02 13.99
C ASP A 114 3.45 15.82 13.77
N PRO A 115 2.60 16.21 14.74
CA PRO A 115 1.16 16.05 14.66
C PRO A 115 0.49 16.74 13.45
N ALA A 116 1.08 17.81 12.92
CA ALA A 116 0.53 18.51 11.75
C ALA A 116 0.83 17.73 10.47
N ILE A 117 2.00 17.10 10.37
CA ILE A 117 2.36 16.18 9.29
C ILE A 117 1.49 14.93 9.41
N TRP A 118 1.43 14.30 10.59
CA TRP A 118 0.60 13.12 10.86
C TRP A 118 -0.84 13.26 10.36
N ARG A 119 -1.52 14.37 10.68
CA ARG A 119 -2.91 14.59 10.27
C ARG A 119 -3.10 14.58 8.76
N ARG A 120 -2.10 15.03 8.00
CA ARG A 120 -2.13 15.07 6.54
C ARG A 120 -1.71 13.75 5.90
N THR A 121 -0.99 12.89 6.63
CA THR A 121 -0.34 11.68 6.12
C THR A 121 -0.99 10.39 6.59
N ILE A 122 -1.83 10.45 7.63
CA ILE A 122 -2.57 9.30 8.15
C ILE A 122 -3.76 8.91 7.26
N ALA A 123 -4.19 9.81 6.36
CA ALA A 123 -5.33 9.58 5.48
C ALA A 123 -5.19 8.30 4.63
N PRO A 124 -4.05 8.07 3.93
CA PRO A 124 -3.72 6.78 3.32
C PRO A 124 -3.94 5.55 4.21
N TYR A 125 -3.34 5.55 5.40
CA TYR A 125 -3.44 4.42 6.32
C TYR A 125 -4.89 4.16 6.75
N ARG A 126 -5.65 5.22 7.02
CA ARG A 126 -7.09 5.11 7.33
C ARG A 126 -7.90 4.61 6.15
N ARG A 127 -7.55 5.02 4.92
CA ARG A 127 -8.19 4.55 3.68
C ARG A 127 -8.02 3.04 3.53
N TYR A 128 -6.82 2.52 3.72
CA TYR A 128 -6.59 1.06 3.68
C TYR A 128 -7.30 0.31 4.78
N ARG A 129 -7.29 0.81 6.02
CA ARG A 129 -8.08 0.19 7.10
C ARG A 129 -9.56 0.14 6.77
N ALA A 130 -10.14 1.23 6.25
CA ALA A 130 -11.54 1.29 5.86
C ALA A 130 -11.85 0.33 4.69
N PHE A 131 -10.96 0.28 3.69
CA PHE A 131 -11.08 -0.66 2.57
C PHE A 131 -11.15 -2.12 3.05
N PHE A 132 -10.19 -2.56 3.86
CA PHE A 132 -10.20 -3.93 4.39
C PHE A 132 -11.38 -4.18 5.32
N THR A 133 -11.82 -3.18 6.10
CA THR A 133 -13.02 -3.30 6.95
C THR A 133 -14.25 -3.61 6.09
N GLY A 134 -14.49 -2.82 5.04
CA GLY A 134 -15.61 -3.04 4.11
C GLY A 134 -15.51 -4.37 3.35
N LEU A 135 -14.29 -4.83 3.06
CA LEU A 135 -14.07 -6.14 2.44
C LEU A 135 -14.46 -7.28 3.39
N ILE A 136 -14.09 -7.21 4.66
CA ILE A 136 -14.48 -8.20 5.68
C ILE A 136 -15.99 -8.17 5.93
N GLU A 137 -16.60 -6.99 6.02
CA GLU A 137 -18.06 -6.83 6.13
C GLU A 137 -18.79 -7.48 4.96
N SER A 138 -18.28 -7.31 3.73
CA SER A 138 -18.82 -7.95 2.54
C SER A 138 -18.73 -9.48 2.62
N GLY A 139 -17.60 -10.02 3.08
CA GLY A 139 -17.44 -11.47 3.21
C GLY A 139 -18.37 -12.08 4.27
N ILE A 140 -18.64 -11.34 5.35
CA ILE A 140 -19.64 -11.74 6.36
C ILE A 140 -21.04 -11.71 5.75
N ALA A 141 -21.40 -10.66 5.01
CA ALA A 141 -22.70 -10.52 4.37
C ALA A 141 -22.95 -11.59 3.28
N GLU A 142 -21.91 -11.98 2.55
CA GLU A 142 -21.93 -13.08 1.57
C GLU A 142 -21.99 -14.46 2.22
N GLY A 143 -21.79 -14.56 3.55
CA GLY A 143 -21.64 -15.84 4.26
C GLY A 143 -20.34 -16.57 3.93
N THR A 144 -19.35 -15.90 3.33
CA THR A 144 -18.06 -16.47 2.99
C THR A 144 -17.04 -16.39 4.12
N LEU A 145 -17.29 -15.51 5.10
CA LEU A 145 -16.57 -15.39 6.36
C LEU A 145 -17.55 -15.51 7.53
N ARG A 146 -17.11 -16.12 8.63
CA ARG A 146 -17.89 -16.17 9.88
C ARG A 146 -18.03 -14.77 10.50
N PRO A 147 -19.06 -14.54 11.34
CA PRO A 147 -19.21 -13.27 12.05
C PRO A 147 -18.02 -12.98 12.98
N VAL A 148 -17.33 -11.87 12.75
CA VAL A 148 -16.19 -11.36 13.52
C VAL A 148 -16.25 -9.84 13.61
N ASP A 149 -15.37 -9.22 14.41
CA ASP A 149 -15.15 -7.77 14.39
C ASP A 149 -14.36 -7.38 13.11
N PRO A 150 -14.99 -6.70 12.13
CA PRO A 150 -14.33 -6.37 10.87
C PRO A 150 -13.17 -5.39 11.03
N GLU A 151 -13.28 -4.44 11.96
CA GLU A 151 -12.23 -3.45 12.20
C GLU A 151 -10.98 -4.09 12.80
N ALA A 152 -11.17 -5.06 13.70
CA ALA A 152 -10.07 -5.81 14.31
C ALA A 152 -9.34 -6.67 13.26
N VAL A 153 -10.08 -7.42 12.45
CA VAL A 153 -9.49 -8.28 11.40
C VAL A 153 -8.79 -7.44 10.33
N ALA A 154 -9.40 -6.34 9.88
CA ALA A 154 -8.75 -5.39 8.98
C ALA A 154 -7.46 -4.82 9.59
N GLY A 155 -7.47 -4.51 10.89
CA GLY A 155 -6.29 -4.10 11.65
C GLY A 155 -5.18 -5.16 11.63
N VAL A 156 -5.51 -6.44 11.78
CA VAL A 156 -4.55 -7.56 11.70
C VAL A 156 -3.95 -7.68 10.29
N LEU A 157 -4.78 -7.62 9.24
CA LEU A 157 -4.32 -7.68 7.86
C LEU A 157 -3.35 -6.54 7.53
N VAL A 158 -3.71 -5.31 7.90
CA VAL A 158 -2.83 -4.14 7.71
C VAL A 158 -1.55 -4.28 8.54
N SER A 159 -1.63 -4.83 9.75
CA SER A 159 -0.45 -5.06 10.60
C SER A 159 0.51 -6.08 10.00
N LEU A 160 -0.01 -7.15 9.38
CA LEU A 160 0.79 -8.13 8.64
C LEU A 160 1.51 -7.45 7.46
N ALA A 161 0.78 -6.69 6.64
CA ALA A 161 1.35 -6.01 5.48
C ALA A 161 2.46 -5.01 5.87
N VAL A 162 2.21 -4.17 6.87
CA VAL A 162 3.20 -3.20 7.38
C VAL A 162 4.38 -3.93 8.05
N GLY A 163 4.12 -4.98 8.80
CA GLY A 163 5.16 -5.78 9.47
C GLY A 163 6.08 -6.47 8.49
N VAL A 164 5.55 -7.05 7.41
CA VAL A 164 6.37 -7.65 6.34
C VAL A 164 7.14 -6.58 5.59
N MET A 165 6.52 -5.45 5.27
CA MET A 165 7.19 -4.32 4.63
C MET A 165 8.40 -3.83 5.45
N MET A 166 8.22 -3.71 6.77
CA MET A 166 9.30 -3.32 7.69
C MET A 166 10.42 -4.36 7.74
N GLN A 167 10.09 -5.65 7.85
CA GLN A 167 11.10 -6.71 7.91
C GLN A 167 11.84 -6.87 6.58
N GLY A 168 11.12 -6.78 5.45
CA GLY A 168 11.73 -6.80 4.12
C GLY A 168 12.61 -5.61 3.83
N LEU A 169 12.39 -4.47 4.50
CA LEU A 169 13.33 -3.35 4.47
C LEU A 169 14.60 -3.65 5.27
N MET A 170 14.46 -4.25 6.46
CA MET A 170 15.57 -4.51 7.37
C MET A 170 16.47 -5.66 6.88
N ASP A 171 15.86 -6.74 6.37
CA ASP A 171 16.56 -7.91 5.85
C ASP A 171 15.89 -8.43 4.56
N PRO A 172 16.16 -7.80 3.40
CA PRO A 172 15.51 -8.15 2.14
C PRO A 172 15.76 -9.60 1.68
N GLN A 173 16.78 -10.28 2.22
CA GLN A 173 17.13 -11.66 1.88
C GLN A 173 16.86 -12.64 3.03
N GLY A 174 16.37 -12.16 4.17
CA GLY A 174 16.13 -12.97 5.37
C GLY A 174 14.99 -13.97 5.22
N ALA A 175 14.05 -13.71 4.30
CA ALA A 175 12.94 -14.60 3.99
C ALA A 175 12.38 -14.33 2.59
N ASP A 176 11.55 -15.25 2.11
CA ASP A 176 10.60 -14.97 1.04
C ASP A 176 9.41 -14.19 1.62
N TRP A 177 9.50 -12.87 1.59
CA TRP A 177 8.52 -11.98 2.18
C TRP A 177 7.14 -12.06 1.50
N GLY A 178 7.09 -12.41 0.20
CA GLY A 178 5.82 -12.68 -0.49
C GLY A 178 5.14 -13.90 0.10
N LYS A 179 5.89 -15.01 0.25
CA LYS A 179 5.39 -16.22 0.89
C LYS A 179 4.95 -16.00 2.34
N VAL A 180 5.62 -15.12 3.10
CA VAL A 180 5.19 -14.78 4.47
C VAL A 180 3.82 -14.12 4.48
N VAL A 181 3.52 -13.22 3.53
CA VAL A 181 2.19 -12.59 3.43
C VAL A 181 1.14 -13.62 3.04
N GLU A 182 1.42 -14.45 2.03
CA GLU A 182 0.53 -15.52 1.60
C GLU A 182 0.20 -16.48 2.75
N GLU A 183 1.20 -16.90 3.51
CA GLU A 183 1.04 -17.76 4.68
C GLU A 183 0.18 -17.09 5.75
N GLY A 184 0.49 -15.84 6.09
CA GLY A 184 -0.24 -15.08 7.11
C GLY A 184 -1.71 -14.90 6.73
N VAL A 185 -2.00 -14.52 5.48
CA VAL A 185 -3.38 -14.37 4.99
C VAL A 185 -4.09 -15.72 4.97
N ARG A 186 -3.44 -16.80 4.54
CA ARG A 186 -4.03 -18.14 4.55
C ARG A 186 -4.39 -18.61 5.95
N LEU A 187 -3.55 -18.35 6.96
CA LEU A 187 -3.83 -18.67 8.36
C LEU A 187 -5.02 -17.85 8.89
N ILE A 188 -5.10 -16.57 8.54
CA ILE A 188 -6.24 -15.70 8.89
C ILE A 188 -7.52 -16.25 8.25
N LEU A 189 -7.51 -16.53 6.94
CA LEU A 189 -8.67 -17.07 6.23
C LEU A 189 -9.10 -18.43 6.79
N SER A 190 -8.17 -19.34 7.05
CA SER A 190 -8.48 -20.65 7.65
C SER A 190 -9.20 -20.54 9.00
N ALA A 191 -8.95 -19.45 9.74
CA ALA A 191 -9.60 -19.16 11.00
C ALA A 191 -10.90 -18.35 10.86
N LEU A 192 -11.21 -17.80 9.67
CA LEU A 192 -12.39 -16.99 9.40
C LEU A 192 -13.42 -17.71 8.53
N GLU A 193 -13.00 -18.68 7.73
CA GLU A 193 -13.91 -19.52 6.96
C GLU A 193 -14.75 -20.39 7.89
N ASP A 194 -16.05 -20.45 7.60
CA ASP A 194 -17.01 -21.20 8.39
C ASP A 194 -16.76 -22.72 8.21
N GLU A 195 -16.63 -23.47 9.32
CA GLU A 195 -16.34 -24.92 9.31
C GLU A 195 -17.33 -25.71 8.44
N LYS A 196 -18.58 -25.22 8.35
CA LYS A 196 -19.65 -25.84 7.56
C LYS A 196 -19.40 -25.88 6.04
N ARG A 197 -18.59 -24.98 5.48
CA ARG A 197 -18.23 -25.01 4.05
C ARG A 197 -17.02 -25.92 3.78
N ARG A 198 -16.03 -25.96 4.69
CA ARG A 198 -14.92 -26.93 4.61
C ARG A 198 -15.43 -28.37 4.62
N ASP A 199 -16.48 -28.65 5.39
CA ASP A 199 -17.10 -29.97 5.42
C ASP A 199 -17.94 -30.27 4.17
N ALA A 200 -18.57 -29.26 3.56
CA ALA A 200 -19.35 -29.43 2.32
C ALA A 200 -18.46 -29.63 1.07
N GLU A 201 -17.37 -28.87 0.93
CA GLU A 201 -16.41 -29.03 -0.17
C GLU A 201 -15.59 -30.32 -0.05
N ASN A 202 -15.25 -30.75 1.18
CA ASN A 202 -14.60 -32.05 1.40
C ASN A 202 -15.56 -33.23 1.16
N ALA A 203 -16.88 -33.03 1.29
CA ALA A 203 -17.87 -34.06 0.98
C ALA A 203 -18.11 -34.23 -0.54
N GLU A 204 -17.89 -33.18 -1.34
CA GLU A 204 -18.03 -33.25 -2.81
C GLU A 204 -16.80 -33.85 -3.53
N ILE A 205 -15.63 -33.89 -2.87
CA ILE A 205 -14.38 -34.41 -3.45
C ILE A 205 -14.13 -35.88 -3.09
N SER A 206 -14.97 -36.50 -2.27
CA SER A 206 -14.83 -37.92 -1.86
C SER A 206 -15.69 -38.84 -2.74
N PRO A 207 -15.11 -39.65 -3.64
CA PRO A 207 -15.80 -40.82 -4.22
C PRO A 207 -15.92 -41.97 -3.21
#